data_AF-A0A352PYW3-F1
#
_entry.id   AF-A0A352PYW3-F1
#
_cell.length_a   1.000
_cell.length_b   1.000
_cell.length_c   1.000
_cell.angle_alpha   90.00
_cell.angle_beta   90.00
_cell.angle_gamma   90.00
#
_symmetry.space_group_name_H-M   'P 1'
#
loop_
_entity.id
_entity.type
_entity.pdbx_description
1 polymer ?
#
loop_
_entity_poly.entity_id
_entity_poly.type
_entity_poly.pdbx_seq_one_letter_code
_entity_poly.pdbx_strand_id
1 'polypeptide(L)' 'MCSEKKTSQPVSELTLGEANRMVAKLGGWLGRKGDGEPGAESLASGLRRLQDMILGWRLHAPP' A
#
# COMPACT_ATOMS: atom_id res chain seq x y z
N MET A 1 -19.98 -15.09 -11.48
CA MET A 1 -20.19 -14.12 -10.39
C MET A 1 -18.84 -13.44 -10.12
N CYS A 2 -18.55 -12.34 -10.81
CA CYS A 2 -17.43 -11.49 -10.40
C CYS A 2 -17.82 -10.87 -9.05
N SER A 3 -17.01 -11.07 -8.03
CA SER A 3 -17.19 -10.39 -6.75
C SER A 3 -16.32 -9.15 -6.79
N GLU A 4 -16.94 -8.00 -7.06
CA GLU A 4 -16.34 -6.70 -6.73
C GLU A 4 -16.02 -6.67 -5.23
N LYS A 5 -14.73 -6.84 -4.90
CA LYS A 5 -14.26 -6.62 -3.54
C LYS A 5 -14.30 -5.12 -3.26
N LYS A 6 -15.29 -4.70 -2.48
CA LYS A 6 -15.46 -3.33 -2.00
C LYS A 6 -14.30 -2.93 -1.09
N THR A 7 -13.21 -2.43 -1.66
CA THR A 7 -12.17 -1.68 -0.93
C THR A 7 -12.54 -0.20 -0.94
N SER A 8 -13.57 0.15 -0.19
CA SER A 8 -13.90 1.55 0.13
C SER A 8 -13.89 1.68 1.66
N GLN A 9 -12.72 1.44 2.27
CA GLN A 9 -12.50 1.86 3.65
C GLN A 9 -12.32 3.38 3.62
N PRO A 10 -13.12 4.16 4.37
CA PRO A 10 -12.92 5.60 4.44
C PRO A 10 -11.51 5.86 4.97
N VAL A 11 -10.73 6.67 4.26
CA VAL A 11 -9.33 7.02 4.56
C VAL A 11 -9.19 7.78 5.89
N SER A 12 -10.30 8.10 6.56
CA SER A 12 -10.34 9.05 7.65
C SER A 12 -9.58 8.63 8.92
N GLU A 13 -9.31 7.34 9.17
CA GLU A 13 -8.45 6.93 10.29
C GLU A 13 -7.66 5.64 9.99
N LEU A 14 -6.72 5.70 9.04
CA LEU A 14 -5.69 4.65 8.96
C LEU A 14 -4.70 4.82 10.10
N THR A 15 -4.48 3.76 10.88
CA THR A 15 -3.35 3.72 11.81
C THR A 15 -2.03 3.67 11.03
N LEU A 16 -0.94 4.11 11.67
CA LEU A 16 0.40 3.98 11.08
C LEU A 16 0.74 2.52 10.75
N GLY A 17 0.29 1.56 11.57
CA GLY A 17 0.48 0.14 11.31
C GLY A 17 -0.23 -0.32 10.04
N GLU A 18 -1.48 0.09 9.83
CA GLU A 18 -2.23 -0.25 8.62
C GLU A 18 -1.62 0.40 7.37
N ALA A 19 -1.21 1.67 7.47
CA ALA A 19 -0.50 2.35 6.39
C ALA A 19 0.81 1.61 6.05
N ASN A 20 1.60 1.21 7.05
CA ASN A 20 2.83 0.44 6.85
C ASN A 20 2.56 -0.90 6.17
N ARG A 21 1.51 -1.63 6.55
CA ARG A 21 1.12 -2.88 5.88
C ARG A 21 0.71 -2.65 4.43
N MET A 22 -0.03 -1.57 4.13
CA MET A 22 -0.40 -1.22 2.77
C MET A 22 0.83 -0.94 1.90
N VAL A 23 1.77 -0.15 2.42
CA VAL A 23 3.03 0.16 1.73
C VAL A 23 3.87 -1.10 1.55
N ALA A 24 4.01 -1.94 2.58
CA ALA A 24 4.76 -3.18 2.50
C ALA A 24 4.21 -4.16 1.44
N LYS A 25 2.88 -4.22 1.25
CA LYS A 25 2.28 -5.01 0.16
C LYS A 25 2.76 -4.56 -1.21
N LEU A 26 2.95 -3.26 -1.42
CA LEU A 26 3.56 -2.75 -2.65
C LEU A 26 4.99 -3.28 -2.82
N GLY A 27 5.73 -3.43 -1.71
CA GLY A 27 7.08 -3.99 -1.67
C GLY A 27 7.17 -5.52 -1.72
N GLY A 28 6.06 -6.24 -1.88
CA GLY A 28 6.04 -7.71 -1.98
C GLY A 28 5.72 -8.46 -0.70
N TRP A 29 5.38 -7.77 0.40
CA TRP A 29 4.91 -8.43 1.62
C TRP A 29 3.50 -9.02 1.42
N LEU A 30 3.38 -10.35 1.55
CA LEU A 30 2.14 -11.06 1.27
C LEU A 30 1.09 -10.88 2.39
N GLY A 31 1.53 -10.73 3.64
CA GLY A 31 0.65 -10.60 4.79
C GLY A 31 -0.24 -11.80 5.04
N ARG A 32 0.32 -13.02 4.97
CA ARG A 32 -0.41 -14.26 5.27
C ARG A 32 -0.65 -14.37 6.77
N LYS A 33 -1.62 -15.21 7.13
CA LYS A 33 -1.93 -15.50 8.53
C LYS A 33 -0.68 -16.04 9.24
N GLY A 34 -0.19 -15.30 10.24
CA GLY A 34 0.99 -15.67 11.03
C GLY A 34 2.32 -15.08 10.57
N ASP A 35 2.37 -14.31 9.47
CA ASP A 35 3.62 -13.69 8.97
C ASP A 35 4.15 -12.55 9.89
N GLY A 36 3.32 -12.02 10.80
CA GLY A 36 3.70 -10.91 11.68
C GLY A 36 3.67 -9.54 11.00
N GLU A 37 4.47 -8.59 11.49
CA GLU A 37 4.63 -7.26 10.87
C GLU A 37 5.61 -7.27 9.69
N PRO A 38 5.43 -6.39 8.69
CA PRO A 38 6.38 -6.28 7.59
C PRO A 38 7.77 -5.82 8.07
N GLY A 39 8.81 -6.43 7.49
CA GLY A 39 10.20 -6.03 7.74
C GLY A 39 10.63 -4.77 7.00
N ALA A 40 11.81 -4.26 7.36
CA ALA A 40 12.37 -3.01 6.80
C ALA A 40 12.54 -3.04 5.28
N GLU A 41 12.98 -4.16 4.71
CA GLU A 41 13.19 -4.31 3.26
C GLU A 41 11.88 -4.19 2.46
N SER A 42 10.81 -4.81 2.95
CA SER A 42 9.49 -4.72 2.32
C SER A 42 8.92 -3.30 2.40
N LEU A 43 9.15 -2.59 3.51
CA LEU A 43 8.76 -1.18 3.63
C LEU A 43 9.57 -0.27 2.71
N ALA A 44 10.90 -0.44 2.65
CA ALA A 44 11.77 0.35 1.77
C ALA A 44 11.38 0.16 0.29
N SER A 45 11.20 -1.10 -0.13
CA SER A 45 10.77 -1.43 -1.50
C SER A 45 9.37 -0.90 -1.80
N GLY A 46 8.47 -0.97 -0.82
CA GLY A 46 7.11 -0.44 -0.92
C GLY A 46 7.07 1.08 -1.05
N LEU A 47 7.85 1.79 -0.25
CA LEU A 47 7.98 3.25 -0.30
C LEU A 47 8.52 3.72 -1.64
N ARG A 48 9.56 3.05 -2.17
CA ARG A 48 10.11 3.36 -3.49
C ARG A 48 9.06 3.24 -4.58
N ARG A 49 8.29 2.14 -4.59
CA ARG A 49 7.19 1.92 -5.54
C ARG A 49 6.06 2.93 -5.38
N LEU A 50 5.71 3.29 -4.14
CA LEU A 50 4.70 4.31 -3.87
C LEU A 50 5.15 5.68 -4.42
N GLN A 51 6.40 6.06 -4.22
CA GLN A 51 6.95 7.31 -4.76
C GLN A 51 6.88 7.34 -6.29
N ASP A 52 7.18 6.24 -6.96
CA ASP A 52 7.11 6.14 -8.42
C ASP A 52 5.66 6.31 -8.93
N MET A 53 4.69 5.70 -8.24
CA MET A 53 3.27 5.88 -8.55
C MET A 53 2.80 7.32 -8.32
N ILE A 54 3.24 7.97 -7.23
CA ILE A 54 2.93 9.37 -6.95
C ILE A 54 3.52 10.28 -8.04
N LEU A 55 4.75 10.02 -8.49
CA LEU A 55 5.37 10.77 -9.57
C LEU A 55 4.55 10.62 -10.86
N GLY A 56 4.18 9.40 -11.25
CA GLY A 56 3.34 9.15 -12.42
C GLY A 56 1.98 9.85 -12.31
N TRP A 57 1.35 9.81 -11.15
CA TRP A 57 0.08 10.51 -10.90
C TRP A 57 0.21 12.02 -11.04
N ARG A 58 1.26 12.62 -10.47
CA ARG A 58 1.53 14.07 -10.58
C ARG A 58 1.81 14.51 -12.02
N LEU A 59 2.48 13.68 -12.81
CA LEU A 59 2.73 13.97 -14.22
C LEU A 59 1.47 13.88 -15.07
N HIS A 60 0.52 13.01 -14.69
CA HIS A 60 -0.75 12.86 -15.39
C HIS A 60 -1.80 13.90 -14.95
N ALA A 61 -1.75 14.36 -13.70
CA ALA A 61 -2.74 15.27 -13.15
C ALA A 61 -2.76 16.60 -13.94
N PRO A 62 -3.93 17.06 -14.40
CA PRO A 62 -4.07 18.39 -14.97
C PRO A 62 -3.74 19.47 -13.92
N PRO A 63 -3.33 20.68 -14.33
CA PRO A 63 -2.99 21.77 -13.42
C PRO A 63 -4.15 22.20 -12.53
#